data_AF-A0AAF0TS24-F1
#
_entry.id   AF-A0AAF0TS24-F1
#
_cell.length_a   1.000
_cell.length_b   1.000
_cell.length_c   1.000
_cell.angle_alpha   90.00
_cell.angle_beta   90.00
_cell.angle_gamma   90.00
#
_symmetry.space_group_name_H-M   'P 1'
#
loop_
_entity.id
_entity.type
_entity.pdbx_description
1 polymer ?
#
loop_
_entity_poly.entity_id
_entity_poly.type
_entity_poly.pdbx_seq_one_letter_code
_entity_poly.pdbx_strand_id
1 'polypeptide(L)'
;MTWMSPYYVVLNGNAKSEAGGAGFLAYLAHIRDVEVESPSIESISIVSKFREVFPTDLHGMLPNRDIDFYIDLETDTRPISIPPYHMALAKLIELKAQIQELFDKGFIKPSASSWGAPVLFVKRKEG
;
A
#
# COMPACT_ATOMS: atom_id res chain seq x y z
N MET A 1 -12.15 -21.09 39.66
CA MET A 1 -13.38 -21.02 38.86
C MET A 1 -12.99 -20.74 37.42
N THR A 2 -12.94 -21.81 36.62
CA THR A 2 -13.76 -22.01 35.39
C THR A 2 -13.26 -21.23 34.19
N TRP A 3 -12.34 -21.81 33.40
CA TRP A 3 -12.68 -22.52 32.15
C TRP A 3 -13.67 -21.70 31.31
N MET A 4 -13.21 -20.63 30.66
CA MET A 4 -13.89 -20.10 29.49
C MET A 4 -12.92 -20.26 28.33
N SER A 5 -13.28 -21.20 27.45
CA SER A 5 -12.60 -21.45 26.18
C SER A 5 -12.59 -20.15 25.34
N PRO A 6 -11.53 -19.83 24.58
CA PRO A 6 -11.44 -18.59 23.79
C PRO A 6 -12.46 -18.50 22.63
N TYR A 7 -13.28 -19.53 22.44
CA TYR A 7 -14.28 -19.60 21.40
C TYR A 7 -15.62 -19.05 21.90
N TYR A 8 -16.02 -17.85 21.44
CA TYR A 8 -17.42 -17.46 21.48
C TYR A 8 -18.09 -17.81 20.15
N VAL A 9 -19.22 -18.49 20.22
CA VAL A 9 -20.02 -18.84 19.05
C VAL A 9 -20.94 -17.67 18.72
N VAL A 10 -20.75 -17.04 17.55
CA VAL A 10 -21.68 -16.01 17.06
C VAL A 10 -22.83 -16.70 16.33
N LEU A 11 -23.97 -16.84 16.99
CA LEU A 11 -25.20 -17.33 16.37
C LEU A 11 -25.89 -16.17 15.66
N ASN A 12 -25.63 -16.01 14.36
CA ASN A 12 -26.45 -15.13 13.53
C ASN A 12 -27.79 -15.82 13.23
N GLY A 13 -28.77 -15.59 14.10
CA GLY A 13 -30.14 -16.06 13.88
C GLY A 13 -30.83 -15.19 12.84
N ASN A 14 -30.68 -15.50 11.54
CA ASN A 14 -31.54 -14.96 10.47
C ASN A 14 -31.50 -15.79 9.17
N ALA A 15 -31.49 -17.12 9.28
CA ALA A 15 -31.81 -17.99 8.14
C ALA A 15 -32.97 -18.91 8.52
N LYS A 16 -34.20 -18.38 8.40
CA LYS A 16 -35.42 -19.20 8.46
C LYS A 16 -35.56 -19.89 7.10
N SER A 17 -35.29 -21.19 7.03
CA SER A 17 -35.75 -22.01 5.90
C SER A 17 -36.95 -22.83 6.37
N GLU A 18 -38.11 -22.58 5.77
CA GLU A 18 -39.30 -23.42 5.95
C GLU A 18 -39.30 -24.45 4.81
N ALA A 19 -38.96 -25.69 5.13
CA ALA A 19 -39.26 -26.84 4.29
C ALA A 19 -40.39 -27.63 4.98
N GLY A 20 -41.49 -27.85 4.24
CA GLY A 20 -42.68 -28.53 4.73
C GLY A 20 -42.39 -29.96 5.18
N GLY A 21 -43.00 -30.33 6.31
CA GLY A 21 -42.92 -31.66 6.92
C GLY A 21 -41.93 -31.70 8.10
N ALA A 22 -42.44 -31.47 9.32
CA ALA A 22 -41.70 -31.51 10.59
C ALA A 22 -40.43 -30.61 10.61
N GLY A 23 -40.63 -29.29 10.67
CA GLY A 23 -39.53 -28.32 10.70
C GLY A 23 -38.67 -28.44 11.97
N PHE A 24 -37.40 -28.82 11.79
CA PHE A 24 -36.36 -28.68 12.81
C PHE A 24 -35.65 -27.33 12.62
N LEU A 25 -35.50 -26.56 13.70
CA LEU A 25 -34.68 -25.35 13.73
C LEU A 25 -33.21 -25.75 13.64
N ALA A 26 -32.60 -25.64 12.46
CA ALA A 26 -31.17 -25.78 12.28
C ALA A 26 -30.51 -24.41 12.48
N TYR A 27 -29.72 -24.25 13.54
CA TYR A 27 -28.87 -23.08 13.73
C TYR A 27 -27.51 -23.34 13.09
N LEU A 28 -27.15 -22.54 12.08
CA LEU A 28 -25.84 -22.59 11.46
C LEU A 28 -24.87 -21.74 12.31
N ALA A 29 -24.12 -22.41 13.19
CA ALA A 29 -23.14 -21.77 14.03
C ALA A 29 -21.85 -21.54 13.24
N HIS A 30 -21.47 -20.28 13.02
CA HIS A 30 -20.14 -19.94 12.50
C HIS A 30 -19.20 -19.72 13.69
N ILE A 31 -18.33 -20.69 13.95
CA ILE A 31 -17.27 -20.54 14.94
C ILE A 31 -16.17 -19.71 14.28
N ARG A 32 -15.91 -18.50 14.77
CA ARG A 32 -14.70 -17.74 14.42
C ARG A 32 -13.69 -17.95 15.50
N ASP A 33 -12.53 -18.43 15.11
CA ASP A 33 -11.37 -18.50 15.98
C ASP A 33 -10.77 -17.09 16.08
N VAL A 34 -10.75 -16.51 17.27
CA VAL A 34 -10.35 -15.10 17.49
C VAL A 34 -8.83 -14.98 17.66
N GLU A 35 -8.14 -16.12 17.83
CA GLU A 35 -6.68 -16.19 17.95
C GLU A 35 -5.97 -16.47 16.63
N VAL A 36 -6.69 -16.68 15.53
CA VAL A 36 -6.04 -16.80 14.22
C VAL A 36 -5.68 -15.39 13.76
N GLU A 37 -4.45 -14.99 14.07
CA GLU A 37 -3.75 -13.90 13.39
C GLU A 37 -4.09 -13.99 11.91
N SER A 38 -4.47 -12.86 11.29
CA SER A 38 -4.71 -12.82 9.85
C SER A 38 -3.53 -13.51 9.16
N PRO A 39 -3.78 -14.51 8.29
CA PRO A 39 -2.71 -15.31 7.71
C PRO A 39 -1.66 -14.38 7.12
N SER A 40 -0.40 -14.57 7.52
CA SER A 40 0.71 -13.74 7.04
C SER A 40 0.68 -13.72 5.51
N ILE A 41 0.99 -12.59 4.89
CA ILE A 41 1.01 -12.47 3.41
C ILE A 41 1.93 -13.55 2.79
N GLU A 42 2.94 -13.99 3.54
CA GLU A 42 3.86 -15.07 3.17
C GLU A 42 3.19 -16.45 3.04
N SER A 43 2.05 -16.67 3.70
CA SER A 43 1.26 -17.91 3.58
C SER A 43 0.49 -18.02 2.25
N ILE A 44 0.39 -16.91 1.50
CA ILE A 44 -0.23 -16.90 0.18
C ILE A 44 0.73 -17.57 -0.81
N SER A 45 0.33 -18.72 -1.35
CA SER A 45 1.14 -19.53 -2.28
C SER A 45 1.76 -18.73 -3.43
N ILE A 46 1.05 -17.73 -3.96
CA ILE A 46 1.53 -16.87 -5.05
C ILE A 46 2.64 -15.92 -4.57
N VAL A 47 2.48 -15.30 -3.40
CA VAL A 47 3.49 -14.36 -2.87
C VAL A 47 4.75 -15.11 -2.46
N SER A 48 4.61 -16.30 -1.87
CA SER A 48 5.74 -17.18 -1.58
C SER A 48 6.51 -17.57 -2.84
N LYS A 49 5.79 -17.91 -3.93
CA LYS A 49 6.40 -18.27 -5.22
C LYS A 49 7.09 -17.11 -5.94
N PHE A 50 6.59 -15.88 -5.78
CA PHE A 50 7.10 -14.69 -6.47
C PHE A 50 7.58 -13.61 -5.50
N ARG A 51 8.32 -14.01 -4.46
CA ARG A 51 8.80 -13.09 -3.41
C ARG A 51 9.63 -11.92 -3.97
N GLU A 52 10.34 -12.16 -5.07
CA GLU A 52 11.14 -11.16 -5.79
C GLU A 52 10.30 -10.02 -6.42
N VAL A 53 9.04 -10.30 -6.77
CA VAL A 53 8.11 -9.31 -7.37
C VAL A 53 7.37 -8.51 -6.30
N PHE A 54 7.31 -9.02 -5.07
CA PHE A 54 6.64 -8.38 -3.93
C PHE A 54 7.61 -8.03 -2.79
N PRO A 55 8.67 -7.24 -3.04
CA PRO A 55 9.57 -6.81 -1.98
C PRO A 55 8.88 -5.80 -1.05
N THR A 56 9.32 -5.75 0.21
CA THR A 56 8.80 -4.79 1.20
C THR A 56 9.19 -3.34 0.87
N ASP A 57 10.34 -3.15 0.22
CA ASP A 57 10.81 -1.85 -0.29
C ASP A 57 11.47 -2.04 -1.67
N LEU A 58 11.46 -0.98 -2.49
CA LEU A 58 12.06 -1.01 -3.82
C LEU A 58 13.57 -0.73 -3.71
N HIS A 59 14.39 -1.74 -4.04
CA HIS A 59 15.85 -1.68 -3.88
C HIS A 59 16.60 -0.89 -4.96
N GLY A 60 15.93 -0.33 -5.97
CA GLY A 60 16.56 0.51 -6.98
C GLY A 60 15.70 0.74 -8.22
N MET A 61 16.27 1.40 -9.23
CA MET A 61 15.59 1.63 -10.53
C MET A 61 15.07 0.32 -11.12
N LEU A 62 13.89 0.41 -11.74
CA LEU A 62 13.30 -0.70 -12.47
C LEU A 62 14.33 -1.24 -13.49
N PRO A 63 14.38 -2.57 -13.70
CA PRO A 63 15.26 -3.15 -14.70
C PRO A 63 15.03 -2.50 -16.06
N ASN A 64 16.10 -2.36 -16.85
CA ASN A 64 16.02 -1.85 -18.22
C ASN A 64 14.93 -2.61 -18.97
N ARG A 65 13.92 -1.87 -19.44
CA ARG A 65 12.86 -2.39 -20.29
C ARG A 65 13.26 -2.12 -21.74
N ASP A 66 12.80 -2.95 -22.66
CA ASP A 66 13.00 -2.74 -24.10
C ASP A 66 12.26 -1.49 -24.63
N ILE A 67 11.40 -0.89 -23.80
CA ILE A 67 10.59 0.27 -24.14
C ILE A 67 11.02 1.44 -23.24
N ASP A 68 11.46 2.51 -23.89
CA ASP A 68 11.69 3.79 -23.25
C ASP A 68 10.36 4.55 -23.08
N PHE A 69 10.23 5.24 -21.95
CA PHE A 69 9.11 6.15 -21.71
C PHE A 69 9.49 7.55 -22.20
N TYR A 70 8.80 8.04 -23.22
CA TYR A 70 8.92 9.42 -23.70
C TYR A 70 7.73 10.26 -23.22
N ILE A 71 7.98 11.54 -22.96
CA ILE A 71 6.94 12.53 -22.69
C ILE A 71 6.88 13.42 -23.92
N ASP A 72 5.85 13.21 -24.74
CA ASP A 72 5.60 14.05 -25.90
C ASP A 72 5.14 15.44 -25.45
N LEU A 73 5.75 16.48 -26.02
CA LEU A 73 5.38 17.86 -25.77
C LEU A 73 4.49 18.36 -26.91
N GLU A 74 3.47 19.14 -26.56
CA GLU A 74 2.68 19.86 -27.56
C GLU A 74 3.56 20.82 -28.34
N THR A 75 3.20 21.06 -29.61
CA THR A 75 3.92 22.00 -30.47
C THR A 75 3.93 23.38 -29.81
N ASP A 76 5.07 24.08 -29.85
CA ASP A 76 5.31 25.37 -29.19
C ASP A 76 5.40 25.39 -27.65
N THR A 77 5.43 24.23 -26.98
CA THR A 77 5.63 24.19 -25.53
C THR A 77 7.02 24.71 -25.15
N ARG A 78 7.05 25.74 -24.29
CA ARG A 78 8.29 26.29 -23.72
C ARG A 78 8.53 25.75 -22.31
N PRO A 79 9.79 25.60 -21.88
CA PRO A 79 10.10 25.20 -20.51
C PRO A 79 9.53 26.16 -19.47
N ILE A 80 8.99 25.60 -18.39
CA ILE A 80 8.50 26.34 -17.24
C ILE A 80 9.37 26.01 -16.03
N SER A 81 9.88 27.05 -15.36
CA SER A 81 10.64 26.93 -14.11
C SER A 81 10.00 27.81 -13.04
N ILE A 82 9.40 27.16 -12.05
CA ILE A 82 8.74 27.81 -10.91
C ILE A 82 9.68 27.69 -9.69
N PRO A 83 9.89 28.78 -8.92
CA PRO A 83 10.75 28.74 -7.75
C PRO A 83 10.17 27.81 -6.65
N PRO A 84 11.01 27.18 -5.82
CA PRO A 84 10.54 26.39 -4.68
C PRO A 84 9.72 27.23 -3.70
N TYR A 85 8.69 26.63 -3.09
CA TYR A 85 7.91 27.30 -2.05
C TYR A 85 8.72 27.51 -0.77
N HIS A 86 8.39 28.57 -0.03
CA HIS A 86 8.93 28.78 1.31
C HIS A 86 8.44 27.68 2.25
N MET A 87 9.39 27.05 2.95
CA MET A 87 9.13 25.96 3.89
C MET A 87 9.78 26.27 5.25
N ALA A 88 9.17 25.79 6.32
CA ALA A 88 9.77 25.81 7.65
C ALA A 88 11.01 24.91 7.71
N LEU A 89 11.94 25.19 8.64
CA LEU A 89 13.20 24.45 8.78
C LEU A 89 12.99 22.93 8.91
N ALA A 90 12.00 22.49 9.69
CA ALA A 90 11.69 21.07 9.86
C ALA A 90 11.32 20.38 8.52
N LYS A 91 10.57 21.07 7.66
CA LYS A 91 10.21 20.56 6.33
C LYS A 91 11.40 20.50 5.39
N LEU A 92 12.33 21.46 5.49
CA LEU A 92 13.56 21.45 4.68
C LEU A 92 14.49 20.29 5.07
N ILE A 93 14.58 19.97 6.37
CA ILE A 93 15.35 18.82 6.87
C ILE A 93 14.75 17.52 6.31
N GLU A 94 13.44 17.36 6.43
CA GLU A 94 12.73 16.19 5.89
C GLU A 94 12.89 16.07 4.37
N LEU A 95 12.75 17.20 3.64
CA LEU A 95 12.90 17.22 2.18
C LEU A 95 14.30 16.74 1.78
N LYS A 96 15.34 17.20 2.49
CA LYS A 96 16.71 16.77 2.25
C LYS A 96 16.89 15.27 2.51
N ALA A 97 16.31 14.73 3.58
CA ALA A 97 16.39 13.31 3.90
C ALA A 97 15.74 12.46 2.80
N GLN A 98 14.53 12.82 2.35
CA GLN A 98 13.84 12.11 1.27
C GLN A 98 14.58 12.20 -0.07
N ILE A 99 15.12 13.36 -0.42
CA ILE A 99 15.94 13.51 -1.64
C ILE A 99 17.18 12.61 -1.57
N GLN A 100 17.86 12.56 -0.42
CA GLN A 100 19.03 11.70 -0.26
C GLN A 100 18.67 10.22 -0.40
N GLU A 101 17.58 9.78 0.23
CA GLU A 101 17.10 8.40 0.09
C GLU A 101 16.80 8.04 -1.37
N LEU A 102 16.09 8.90 -2.10
CA LEU A 102 15.77 8.69 -3.51
C LEU A 102 17.03 8.68 -4.40
N PHE A 103 18.01 9.52 -4.07
CA PHE A 103 19.29 9.58 -4.77
C PHE A 103 20.12 8.31 -4.52
N ASP A 104 20.20 7.85 -3.28
CA ASP A 104 20.93 6.64 -2.89
C ASP A 104 20.28 5.37 -3.49
N LYS A 105 18.95 5.34 -3.61
CA LYS A 105 18.21 4.31 -4.36
C LYS A 105 18.37 4.42 -5.88
N GLY A 106 18.98 5.49 -6.39
CA GLY A 106 19.18 5.72 -7.82
C GLY A 106 17.94 6.15 -8.59
N PHE A 107 16.82 6.47 -7.91
CA PHE A 107 15.58 6.91 -8.57
C PHE A 107 15.69 8.31 -9.18
N ILE A 108 16.55 9.16 -8.62
CA ILE A 108 16.79 10.52 -9.11
C ILE A 108 18.28 10.77 -9.29
N LYS A 109 18.60 11.76 -10.12
CA LYS A 109 19.97 12.26 -10.33
C LYS A 109 19.97 13.78 -10.48
N PRO A 110 21.07 14.47 -10.15
CA PRO A 110 21.23 15.88 -10.46
C PRO A 110 20.98 16.15 -11.95
N SER A 111 20.31 17.26 -12.24
CA SER A 111 20.03 17.70 -13.61
C SER A 111 20.21 19.21 -13.73
N ALA A 112 20.54 19.66 -14.95
CA ALA A 112 20.56 21.07 -15.33
C ALA A 112 19.40 21.34 -16.31
N SER A 113 18.18 21.02 -15.89
CA SER A 113 16.99 21.17 -16.73
C SER A 113 16.52 22.63 -16.78
N SER A 114 16.04 23.07 -17.94
CA SER A 114 15.29 24.33 -18.08
C SER A 114 13.89 24.27 -17.45
N TRP A 115 13.43 23.07 -17.10
CA TRP A 115 12.16 22.81 -16.43
C TRP A 115 12.35 22.70 -14.91
N GLY A 116 11.45 23.31 -14.15
CA GLY A 116 11.47 23.29 -12.69
C GLY A 116 10.06 23.34 -12.11
N ALA A 117 9.73 22.38 -11.27
CA ALA A 117 8.47 22.31 -10.54
C ALA A 117 8.74 22.35 -9.02
N PRO A 118 7.91 23.06 -8.23
CA PRO A 118 8.08 23.14 -6.79
C PRO A 118 7.63 21.83 -6.11
N VAL A 119 8.24 21.51 -4.96
CA VAL A 119 7.87 20.35 -4.14
C VAL A 119 6.86 20.75 -3.07
N LEU A 120 5.89 19.88 -2.81
CA LEU A 120 4.87 20.04 -1.78
C LEU A 120 4.84 18.82 -0.86
N PHE A 121 4.65 19.06 0.44
CA PHE A 121 4.44 18.00 1.42
C PHE A 121 2.96 17.61 1.48
N VAL A 122 2.70 16.31 1.38
CA VAL A 122 1.37 15.74 1.55
C VAL A 122 1.38 14.88 2.80
N LYS A 123 0.46 15.14 3.73
CA LYS A 123 0.28 14.32 4.92
C LYS A 123 -0.36 12.99 4.52
N ARG A 124 0.31 11.87 4.79
CA ARG A 124 -0.30 10.55 4.59
C ARG A 124 -1.30 10.29 5.72
N LYS A 125 -2.26 9.40 5.46
CA LYS A 125 -3.25 8.99 6.48
C LYS A 125 -2.56 8.43 7.74
N GLU A 126 -1.36 7.88 7.56
CA GLU A 126 -0.51 7.30 8.59
C GLU A 126 0.77 8.14 8.71
N GLY A 127 0.65 9.35 9.29
CA GLY A 127 1.80 10.22 9.60
C GLY A 127 2.21 11.16 8.48
#